data_AF-A0A1Q3CGS1-F1
#
_entry.id   AF-A0A1Q3CGS1-F1
#
_cell.length_a   1.000
_cell.length_b   1.000
_cell.length_c   1.000
_cell.angle_alpha   90.00
_cell.angle_beta   90.00
_cell.angle_gamma   90.00
#
_symmetry.space_group_name_H-M   'P 1'
#
loop_
_entity.id
_entity.type
_entity.pdbx_description
1 polymer ?
#
loop_
_entity_poly.entity_id
_entity_poly.type
_entity_poly.pdbx_seq_one_letter_code
_entity_poly.pdbx_strand_id
1 'polypeptide(L)'
;METAIESASQPELNDPDDSLSTPNPSDHHDLVAEVESLRQSLQTLKSTMEENILRLEHQRDEAINHNVNLTKIVDEISFQRDSLRDKVNEFEVSIKERDEEFVKRIDEEIFKKEEVTKQVEVSREKTERLEVEKKEKIEFLLKIVNSLRLVKECLVKTIKSLDDEKVIERENDEEENSGLELEQEWRAIWEEINAVKRLSSEAESKVSENRESWKKEKQELENSLVSLTEENRDINNLLRVALVEKEAVEKSLNRLKGNNEQKRVPLLQFARVGFGFMMGSGSPEQLPESSEAASTMGSKSDSSECEEEVVSLASTVEKIMKNLRLEISQLRRSLEESRSDNERLQSLTEKQAQKIEENMLYIRELEDRESVLVRNIEELLTEMKETEAEVARWREACELEVKAGKNEVDERDKVVSILKQELEKTKAALDISNGKLRLKEDLVAAAMVAQATAERSLQLADSRAAELRERIEELTKQSEEADSKEKNSRRRVRHICWPWRAVRLNPLYNRNTTLQNVKRMLPEMQALLR
;
A
#
# COMPACT_ATOMS: atom_id res chain seq x y z
N MET A 1 -64.80 25.56 33.32
CA MET A 1 -64.96 25.63 34.79
C MET A 1 -65.51 27.01 35.09
N GLU A 2 -66.84 27.13 35.13
CA GLU A 2 -67.54 28.27 35.71
C GLU A 2 -67.99 27.85 37.11
N THR A 3 -67.74 28.68 38.11
CA THR A 3 -68.24 28.54 39.48
C THR A 3 -69.05 29.77 39.86
N ALA A 4 -70.37 29.58 39.80
CA ALA A 4 -71.37 29.81 40.86
C ALA A 4 -71.26 30.99 41.86
N ILE A 5 -72.34 31.80 41.84
CA ILE A 5 -73.27 32.18 42.95
C ILE A 5 -72.73 33.01 44.13
N GLU A 6 -73.30 34.21 44.35
CA GLU A 6 -74.04 34.52 45.59
C GLU A 6 -74.89 35.80 45.50
N SER A 7 -75.94 35.83 46.31
CA SER A 7 -77.17 36.63 46.21
C SER A 7 -77.45 37.45 47.49
N ALA A 8 -78.40 38.39 47.37
CA ALA A 8 -79.14 39.11 48.43
C ALA A 8 -78.42 40.32 49.06
N SER A 9 -79.06 41.45 49.44
CA SER A 9 -80.37 41.58 50.08
C SER A 9 -80.97 43.00 49.92
N GLN A 10 -82.30 43.08 49.80
CA GLN A 10 -83.10 44.22 50.27
C GLN A 10 -83.01 44.34 51.80
N PRO A 11 -83.42 45.48 52.36
CA PRO A 11 -84.31 45.43 53.51
C PRO A 11 -85.56 46.32 53.34
N GLU A 12 -86.67 45.77 53.81
CA GLU A 12 -87.97 46.40 54.01
C GLU A 12 -88.07 47.11 55.37
N LEU A 13 -89.03 48.05 55.43
CA LEU A 13 -89.97 48.38 56.52
C LEU A 13 -89.45 48.94 57.85
N ASN A 14 -89.91 50.16 58.19
CA ASN A 14 -90.81 50.39 59.32
C ASN A 14 -91.40 51.82 59.28
N ASP A 15 -92.73 51.92 59.24
CA ASP A 15 -93.49 53.05 59.80
C ASP A 15 -93.41 53.01 61.34
N PRO A 16 -93.55 54.15 62.05
CA PRO A 16 -94.83 54.38 62.73
C PRO A 16 -95.28 55.86 62.88
N ASP A 17 -96.60 56.01 62.80
CA ASP A 17 -97.55 56.87 63.54
C ASP A 17 -97.30 58.36 63.88
N ASP A 18 -98.39 59.10 63.66
CA ASP A 18 -98.79 60.43 64.14
C ASP A 18 -98.50 60.70 65.64
N SER A 19 -98.05 61.91 65.98
CA SER A 19 -98.80 62.86 66.83
C SER A 19 -98.10 64.22 67.03
N LEU A 20 -98.92 65.29 67.05
CA LEU A 20 -98.59 66.70 67.23
C LEU A 20 -97.67 66.99 68.44
N SER A 21 -96.69 67.90 68.28
CA SER A 21 -96.37 68.98 69.24
C SER A 21 -95.47 70.04 68.60
N THR A 22 -95.95 71.28 68.61
CA THR A 22 -95.25 72.52 68.25
C THR A 22 -93.90 72.69 68.98
N PRO A 23 -92.88 73.26 68.31
CA PRO A 23 -91.91 74.11 68.99
C PRO A 23 -91.81 75.51 68.38
N ASN A 24 -91.33 76.40 69.24
CA ASN A 24 -91.36 77.85 69.17
C ASN A 24 -90.58 78.48 68.00
N PRO A 25 -90.95 79.70 67.58
CA PRO A 25 -90.35 80.42 66.45
C PRO A 25 -89.05 81.12 66.86
N SER A 26 -88.03 80.36 67.29
CA SER A 26 -86.70 80.90 67.66
C SER A 26 -85.53 80.22 66.91
N ASP A 27 -85.77 79.11 66.21
CA ASP A 27 -84.69 78.26 65.62
C ASP A 27 -84.50 78.46 64.11
N HIS A 28 -85.21 79.41 63.49
CA HIS A 28 -85.13 79.65 62.05
C HIS A 28 -83.78 80.21 61.57
N HIS A 29 -83.00 80.87 62.44
CA HIS A 29 -81.67 81.36 62.06
C HIS A 29 -80.58 80.27 62.12
N ASP A 30 -80.66 79.35 63.07
CA ASP A 30 -79.71 78.23 63.19
C ASP A 30 -79.92 77.19 62.09
N LEU A 31 -81.18 76.89 61.72
CA LEU A 31 -81.52 76.03 60.58
C LEU A 31 -81.04 76.63 59.25
N VAL A 32 -81.10 77.94 59.07
CA VAL A 32 -80.61 78.62 57.85
C VAL A 32 -79.09 78.54 57.77
N ALA A 33 -78.38 78.75 58.88
CA ALA A 33 -76.92 78.60 58.94
C ALA A 33 -76.47 77.15 58.68
N GLU A 34 -77.23 76.17 59.17
CA GLU A 34 -76.97 74.74 58.95
C GLU A 34 -77.23 74.33 57.49
N VAL A 35 -78.29 74.87 56.86
CA VAL A 35 -78.57 74.69 55.43
C VAL A 35 -77.51 75.36 54.56
N GLU A 36 -77.02 76.55 54.93
CA GLU A 36 -75.93 77.22 54.21
C GLU A 36 -74.59 76.48 54.35
N SER A 37 -74.30 75.93 55.54
CA SER A 37 -73.13 75.07 55.79
C SER A 37 -73.19 73.77 54.98
N LEU A 38 -74.35 73.12 54.93
CA LEU A 38 -74.59 71.94 54.08
C LEU A 38 -74.48 72.26 52.59
N ARG A 39 -74.90 73.47 52.18
CA ARG A 39 -74.78 73.92 50.80
C ARG A 39 -73.32 74.16 50.42
N GLN A 40 -72.53 74.74 51.32
CA GLN A 40 -71.09 74.90 51.15
C GLN A 40 -70.36 73.55 51.15
N SER A 41 -70.74 72.62 52.02
CA SER A 41 -70.16 71.28 52.08
C SER A 41 -70.48 70.47 50.82
N LEU A 42 -71.72 70.54 50.31
CA LEU A 42 -72.12 69.97 49.02
C LEU A 42 -71.34 70.61 47.85
N GLN A 43 -71.12 71.92 47.88
CA GLN A 43 -70.34 72.61 46.85
C GLN A 43 -68.86 72.17 46.87
N THR A 44 -68.26 72.02 48.06
CA THR A 44 -66.89 71.49 48.21
C THR A 44 -66.79 70.01 47.85
N LEU A 45 -67.80 69.21 48.20
CA LEU A 45 -67.87 67.79 47.83
C LEU A 45 -68.00 67.65 46.31
N LYS A 46 -68.80 68.51 45.68
CA LYS A 46 -68.93 68.56 44.22
C LYS A 46 -67.61 68.95 43.56
N SER A 47 -66.93 69.99 44.05
CA SER A 47 -65.62 70.42 43.55
C SER A 47 -64.55 69.33 43.70
N THR A 48 -64.50 68.64 44.84
CA THR A 48 -63.54 67.55 45.08
C THR A 48 -63.88 66.31 44.26
N MET A 49 -65.16 66.01 44.04
CA MET A 49 -65.60 64.94 43.14
C MET A 49 -65.23 65.25 41.68
N GLU A 50 -65.42 66.51 41.23
CA GLU A 50 -65.00 66.97 39.90
C GLU A 50 -63.47 66.88 39.72
N GLU A 51 -62.67 67.30 40.70
CA GLU A 51 -61.20 67.12 40.67
C GLU A 51 -60.77 65.65 40.66
N ASN A 52 -61.44 64.79 41.43
CA ASN A 52 -61.16 63.36 41.43
C ASN A 52 -61.52 62.70 40.08
N ILE A 53 -62.61 63.12 39.44
CA ILE A 53 -62.98 62.66 38.09
C ILE A 53 -61.89 63.04 37.09
N LEU A 54 -61.45 64.29 37.09
CA LEU A 54 -60.36 64.74 36.20
C LEU A 54 -59.05 63.98 36.44
N ARG A 55 -58.72 63.68 37.70
CA ARG A 55 -57.52 62.90 38.05
C ARG A 55 -57.62 61.46 37.58
N LEU A 56 -58.79 60.83 37.70
CA LEU A 56 -59.04 59.47 37.20
C LEU A 56 -59.02 59.41 35.67
N GLU A 57 -59.57 60.42 34.99
CA GLU A 57 -59.50 60.55 33.53
C GLU A 57 -58.05 60.69 33.07
N HIS A 58 -57.25 61.52 33.74
CA HIS A 58 -55.83 61.66 33.44
C HIS A 58 -55.06 60.35 33.63
N GLN A 59 -55.27 59.65 34.75
CA GLN A 59 -54.63 58.35 34.99
C GLN A 59 -55.06 57.29 33.97
N ARG A 60 -56.34 57.29 33.57
CA ARG A 60 -56.85 56.42 32.51
C ARG A 60 -56.13 56.69 31.19
N ASP A 61 -55.98 57.96 30.82
CA ASP A 61 -55.35 58.35 29.56
C ASP A 61 -53.84 58.04 29.55
N GLU A 62 -53.15 58.22 30.68
CA GLU A 62 -51.77 57.77 30.86
C GLU A 62 -51.64 56.24 30.74
N ALA A 63 -52.55 55.49 31.36
CA ALA A 63 -52.56 54.03 31.26
C ALA A 63 -52.85 53.54 29.83
N ILE A 64 -53.75 54.21 29.11
CA ILE A 64 -54.03 53.93 27.69
C ILE A 64 -52.78 54.19 26.85
N ASN A 65 -52.12 55.34 27.04
CA ASN A 65 -50.88 55.67 26.32
C ASN A 65 -49.76 54.67 26.61
N HIS A 66 -49.62 54.24 27.86
CA HIS A 66 -48.67 53.21 28.24
C HIS A 66 -48.98 51.86 27.57
N ASN A 67 -50.25 51.45 27.54
CA ASN A 67 -50.69 50.24 26.85
C ASN A 67 -50.38 50.29 25.35
N VAL A 68 -50.65 51.42 24.69
CA VAL A 68 -50.32 51.61 23.26
C VAL A 68 -48.81 51.46 23.02
N ASN A 69 -47.96 51.99 23.92
CA ASN A 69 -46.52 51.84 23.81
C ASN A 69 -46.07 50.38 24.05
N LEU A 70 -46.67 49.69 25.03
CA LEU A 70 -46.41 48.26 25.26
C LEU A 70 -46.80 47.41 24.05
N THR A 71 -47.96 47.68 23.42
CA THR A 71 -48.39 46.98 22.20
C THR A 71 -47.35 47.14 21.09
N LYS A 72 -46.85 48.36 20.85
CA LYS A 72 -45.79 48.60 19.85
C LYS A 72 -44.52 47.81 20.14
N ILE A 73 -44.11 47.72 21.41
CA ILE A 73 -42.93 46.95 21.81
C ILE A 73 -43.17 45.45 21.59
N VAL A 74 -44.36 44.94 21.94
CA VAL A 74 -44.73 43.54 21.72
C VAL A 74 -44.76 43.19 20.23
N ASP A 75 -45.25 44.09 19.39
CA ASP A 75 -45.27 43.92 17.94
C ASP A 75 -43.85 43.85 17.37
N GLU A 76 -42.96 44.75 17.81
CA GLU A 76 -41.54 44.76 17.41
C GLU A 76 -40.82 43.48 17.87
N ILE A 77 -41.02 43.06 19.12
CA ILE A 77 -40.45 41.80 19.64
C ILE A 77 -40.99 40.60 18.84
N SER A 78 -42.27 40.62 18.47
CA SER A 78 -42.87 39.55 17.67
C SER A 78 -42.25 39.49 16.27
N PHE A 79 -42.04 40.64 15.62
CA PHE A 79 -41.35 40.72 14.33
C PHE A 79 -39.92 40.19 14.42
N GLN A 80 -39.16 40.58 15.45
CA GLN A 80 -37.80 40.08 15.66
C GLN A 80 -37.76 38.57 15.94
N ARG A 81 -38.69 38.07 16.75
CA ARG A 81 -38.83 36.63 17.04
C ARG A 81 -39.12 35.84 15.76
N ASP A 82 -40.02 36.33 14.92
CA ASP A 82 -40.41 35.65 13.69
C ASP A 82 -39.27 35.70 12.66
N SER A 83 -38.56 36.84 12.54
CA SER A 83 -37.33 36.94 11.74
C SER A 83 -36.22 35.98 12.20
N LEU A 84 -36.04 35.82 13.52
CA LEU A 84 -35.07 34.86 14.07
C LEU A 84 -35.51 33.42 13.80
N ARG A 85 -36.81 33.13 13.92
CA ARG A 85 -37.36 31.81 13.59
C ARG A 85 -37.10 31.44 12.14
N ASP A 86 -37.30 32.38 11.21
CA ASP A 86 -37.06 32.14 9.78
C ASP A 86 -35.57 31.85 9.52
N LYS A 87 -34.66 32.62 10.13
CA LYS A 87 -33.21 32.36 10.04
C LYS A 87 -32.81 31.00 10.61
N VAL A 88 -33.41 30.59 11.74
CA VAL A 88 -33.15 29.26 12.32
C VAL A 88 -33.61 28.16 11.36
N ASN A 89 -34.79 28.30 10.76
CA ASN A 89 -35.29 27.35 9.77
C ASN A 89 -34.38 27.27 8.53
N GLU A 90 -33.90 28.41 8.03
CA GLU A 90 -32.97 28.47 6.90
C GLU A 90 -31.65 27.76 7.21
N PHE A 91 -31.08 27.99 8.41
CA PHE A 91 -29.89 27.26 8.84
C PHE A 91 -30.13 25.77 9.03
N GLU A 92 -31.29 25.37 9.56
CA GLU A 92 -31.63 23.96 9.71
C GLU A 92 -31.72 23.23 8.36
N VAL A 93 -32.33 23.88 7.35
CA VAL A 93 -32.37 23.36 5.98
C VAL A 93 -30.96 23.27 5.39
N SER A 94 -30.16 24.33 5.49
CA SER A 94 -28.77 24.33 4.98
C SER A 94 -27.88 23.27 5.65
N ILE A 95 -28.09 23.00 6.95
CA ILE A 95 -27.38 21.93 7.65
C ILE A 95 -27.81 20.56 7.11
N LYS A 96 -29.12 20.32 6.96
CA LYS A 96 -29.63 19.05 6.41
C LYS A 96 -29.11 18.79 4.99
N GLU A 97 -29.10 19.79 4.13
CA GLU A 97 -28.57 19.67 2.77
C GLU A 97 -27.07 19.34 2.77
N ARG A 98 -26.28 20.00 3.63
CA ARG A 98 -24.85 19.67 3.79
C ARG A 98 -24.64 18.27 4.34
N ASP A 99 -25.42 17.85 5.34
CA ASP A 99 -25.32 16.52 5.94
C ASP A 99 -25.65 15.43 4.90
N GLU A 100 -26.69 15.63 4.08
CA GLU A 100 -27.01 14.73 2.97
C GLU A 100 -25.89 14.66 1.92
N GLU A 101 -25.24 15.78 1.61
CA GLU A 101 -24.08 15.82 0.71
C GLU A 101 -22.87 15.09 1.31
N PHE A 102 -22.63 15.21 2.62
CA PHE A 102 -21.59 14.45 3.31
C PHE A 102 -21.86 12.95 3.29
N VAL A 103 -23.10 12.53 3.52
CA VAL A 103 -23.48 11.12 3.42
C VAL A 103 -23.20 10.56 2.02
N LYS A 104 -23.59 11.28 0.96
CA LYS A 104 -23.30 10.88 -0.43
C LYS A 104 -21.79 10.77 -0.70
N ARG A 105 -21.00 11.74 -0.23
CA ARG A 105 -19.53 11.68 -0.35
C ARG A 105 -18.93 10.47 0.37
N ILE A 106 -19.43 10.14 1.56
CA ILE A 106 -18.97 8.98 2.32
C ILE A 106 -19.32 7.68 1.58
N ASP A 107 -20.53 7.55 1.05
CA ASP A 107 -20.96 6.37 0.29
C ASP A 107 -20.12 6.18 -0.98
N GLU A 108 -19.84 7.27 -1.71
CA GLU A 108 -18.94 7.25 -2.87
C GLU A 108 -17.50 6.86 -2.50
N GLU A 109 -16.98 7.35 -1.38
CA GLU A 109 -15.65 6.98 -0.90
C GLU A 109 -15.57 5.51 -0.47
N ILE A 110 -16.62 5.00 0.18
CA ILE A 110 -16.73 3.57 0.54
C ILE A 110 -16.74 2.70 -0.72
N PHE A 111 -17.52 3.08 -1.73
CA PHE A 111 -17.57 2.35 -3.00
C PHE A 111 -16.19 2.31 -3.69
N LYS A 112 -15.48 3.45 -3.75
CA LYS A 112 -14.12 3.53 -4.30
C LYS A 112 -13.12 2.68 -3.49
N LYS A 113 -13.19 2.70 -2.15
CA LYS A 113 -12.34 1.85 -1.30
C LYS A 113 -12.60 0.37 -1.54
N GLU A 114 -13.86 -0.02 -1.72
CA GLU A 114 -14.22 -1.41 -2.01
C GLU A 114 -13.67 -1.86 -3.37
N GLU A 115 -13.75 -1.00 -4.40
CA GLU A 115 -13.17 -1.24 -5.72
C GLU A 115 -11.64 -1.40 -5.66
N VAL A 116 -10.95 -0.49 -4.96
CA VAL A 116 -9.49 -0.60 -4.75
C VAL A 116 -9.15 -1.88 -4.00
N THR A 117 -9.93 -2.26 -2.99
CA THR A 117 -9.71 -3.50 -2.23
C THR A 117 -9.84 -4.73 -3.14
N LYS A 118 -10.84 -4.76 -4.03
CA LYS A 118 -10.99 -5.82 -5.04
C LYS A 118 -9.80 -5.86 -6.00
N GLN A 119 -9.31 -4.71 -6.45
CA GLN A 119 -8.16 -4.64 -7.34
C GLN A 119 -6.87 -5.12 -6.65
N VAL A 120 -6.67 -4.75 -5.39
CA VAL A 120 -5.56 -5.23 -4.55
C VAL A 120 -5.63 -6.75 -4.38
N GLU A 121 -6.83 -7.30 -4.11
CA GLU A 121 -7.05 -8.74 -4.01
C GLU A 121 -6.66 -9.48 -5.29
N VAL A 122 -7.12 -9.01 -6.46
CA VAL A 122 -6.76 -9.58 -7.76
C VAL A 122 -5.26 -9.48 -8.03
N SER A 123 -4.63 -8.36 -7.67
CA SER A 123 -3.18 -8.18 -7.83
C SER A 123 -2.39 -9.11 -6.92
N ARG A 124 -2.87 -9.37 -5.70
CA ARG A 124 -2.30 -10.34 -4.76
C ARG A 124 -2.37 -11.76 -5.34
N GLU A 125 -3.53 -12.19 -5.80
CA GLU A 125 -3.68 -13.51 -6.44
C GLU A 125 -2.78 -13.68 -7.67
N LYS A 126 -2.63 -12.63 -8.50
CA LYS A 126 -1.70 -12.66 -9.63
C LYS A 126 -0.25 -12.81 -9.17
N THR A 127 0.13 -12.14 -8.09
CA THR A 127 1.48 -12.23 -7.52
C THR A 127 1.74 -13.62 -6.97
N GLU A 128 0.79 -14.20 -6.23
CA GLU A 128 0.89 -15.58 -5.72
C GLU A 128 1.04 -16.59 -6.85
N ARG A 129 0.29 -16.45 -7.95
CA ARG A 129 0.46 -17.31 -9.15
C ARG A 129 1.86 -17.18 -9.75
N LEU A 130 2.37 -15.97 -9.88
CA LEU A 130 3.72 -15.72 -10.43
C LEU A 130 4.82 -16.26 -9.50
N GLU A 131 4.63 -16.20 -8.19
CA GLU A 131 5.56 -16.80 -7.23
C GLU A 131 5.62 -18.33 -7.34
N VAL A 132 4.48 -18.98 -7.56
CA VAL A 132 4.45 -20.43 -7.81
C VAL A 132 5.17 -20.76 -9.12
N GLU A 133 4.88 -20.04 -10.21
CA GLU A 133 5.57 -20.24 -11.50
C GLU A 133 7.08 -19.98 -11.38
N LYS A 134 7.50 -18.97 -10.61
CA LYS A 134 8.91 -18.71 -10.31
C LYS A 134 9.57 -19.92 -9.63
N LYS A 135 8.93 -20.49 -8.60
CA LYS A 135 9.45 -21.66 -7.87
C LYS A 135 9.59 -22.88 -8.78
N GLU A 136 8.61 -23.14 -9.64
CA GLU A 136 8.67 -24.23 -10.63
C GLU A 136 9.83 -24.04 -11.62
N LYS A 137 10.04 -22.80 -12.10
CA LYS A 137 11.17 -22.48 -12.98
C LYS A 137 12.51 -22.68 -12.29
N ILE A 138 12.67 -22.21 -11.04
CA ILE A 138 13.91 -22.41 -10.26
C ILE A 138 14.21 -23.90 -10.09
N GLU A 139 13.19 -24.72 -9.77
CA GLU A 139 13.38 -26.17 -9.64
C GLU A 139 13.86 -26.81 -10.96
N PHE A 140 13.31 -26.38 -12.10
CA PHE A 140 13.74 -26.83 -13.41
C PHE A 140 15.19 -26.41 -13.73
N LEU A 141 15.55 -25.18 -13.42
CA LEU A 141 16.91 -24.65 -13.58
C LEU A 141 17.93 -25.44 -12.76
N LEU A 142 17.59 -25.79 -11.52
CA LEU A 142 18.44 -26.63 -10.67
C LEU A 142 18.70 -28.02 -11.29
N LYS A 143 17.68 -28.63 -11.92
CA LYS A 143 17.81 -29.91 -12.65
C LYS A 143 18.75 -29.79 -13.85
N ILE A 144 18.73 -28.65 -14.56
CA ILE A 144 19.65 -28.37 -15.66
C ILE A 144 21.08 -28.25 -15.15
N VAL A 145 21.32 -27.47 -14.08
CA VAL A 145 22.66 -27.31 -13.49
C VAL A 145 23.25 -28.66 -13.08
N ASN A 146 22.47 -29.50 -12.41
CA ASN A 146 22.92 -30.83 -11.99
C ASN A 146 23.30 -31.70 -13.20
N SER A 147 22.52 -31.61 -14.29
CA SER A 147 22.81 -32.35 -15.54
C SER A 147 24.09 -31.84 -16.22
N LEU A 148 24.29 -30.51 -16.24
CA LEU A 148 25.51 -29.90 -16.78
C LEU A 148 26.75 -30.27 -15.97
N ARG A 149 26.65 -30.33 -14.64
CA ARG A 149 27.73 -30.79 -13.75
C ARG A 149 28.13 -32.23 -14.03
N LEU A 150 27.16 -33.12 -14.26
CA LEU A 150 27.44 -34.50 -14.68
C LEU A 150 28.15 -34.58 -16.04
N VAL A 151 27.72 -33.76 -17.02
CA VAL A 151 28.39 -33.69 -18.33
C VAL A 151 29.82 -33.16 -18.18
N LYS A 152 30.04 -32.13 -17.37
CA LYS A 152 31.36 -31.58 -17.05
C LYS A 152 32.28 -32.65 -16.47
N GLU A 153 31.81 -33.41 -15.48
CA GLU A 153 32.57 -34.52 -14.89
C GLU A 153 32.91 -35.61 -15.92
N CYS A 154 31.97 -35.98 -16.78
CA CYS A 154 32.20 -36.95 -17.86
C CYS A 154 33.28 -36.46 -18.83
N LEU A 155 33.21 -35.20 -19.26
CA LEU A 155 34.21 -34.59 -20.15
C LEU A 155 35.60 -34.56 -19.50
N VAL A 156 35.68 -34.15 -18.23
CA VAL A 156 36.95 -34.18 -17.48
C VAL A 156 37.52 -35.59 -17.41
N LYS A 157 36.69 -36.61 -17.15
CA LYS A 157 37.13 -38.01 -17.16
C LYS A 157 37.64 -38.45 -18.54
N THR A 158 36.95 -38.09 -19.62
CA THR A 158 37.39 -38.44 -20.98
C THR A 158 38.72 -37.79 -21.35
N ILE A 159 38.92 -36.51 -21.00
CA ILE A 159 40.18 -35.81 -21.23
C ILE A 159 41.31 -36.49 -20.44
N LYS A 160 41.09 -36.78 -19.16
CA LYS A 160 42.06 -37.49 -18.30
C LYS A 160 42.41 -38.89 -18.81
N SER A 161 41.49 -39.60 -19.47
CA SER A 161 41.78 -40.93 -20.03
C SER A 161 42.55 -40.89 -21.36
N LEU A 162 42.65 -39.72 -21.99
CA LEU A 162 43.36 -39.51 -23.26
C LEU A 162 44.75 -38.89 -23.05
N ASP A 163 45.00 -38.26 -21.90
CA ASP A 163 46.32 -37.79 -21.48
C ASP A 163 47.02 -38.88 -20.66
N ASP A 164 48.10 -39.46 -21.20
CA ASP A 164 49.05 -40.29 -20.43
C ASP A 164 49.97 -39.44 -19.53
N GLU A 165 49.93 -38.11 -19.68
CA GLU A 165 50.72 -37.16 -18.92
C GLU A 165 49.89 -36.56 -17.77
N LYS A 166 50.32 -36.81 -16.53
CA LYS A 166 49.70 -36.25 -15.32
C LYS A 166 49.68 -34.72 -15.35
N VAL A 167 48.72 -34.17 -14.58
CA VAL A 167 48.59 -32.78 -14.08
C VAL A 167 47.50 -32.03 -14.89
N ILE A 168 46.41 -31.50 -14.33
CA ILE A 168 46.28 -30.57 -13.19
C ILE A 168 44.95 -30.80 -12.45
N GLU A 169 45.02 -30.96 -11.13
CA GLU A 169 43.92 -30.67 -10.20
C GLU A 169 43.63 -29.18 -10.26
N ARG A 170 42.43 -28.81 -10.75
CA ARG A 170 41.87 -27.48 -10.49
C ARG A 170 40.93 -27.62 -9.31
N GLU A 171 41.39 -27.14 -8.17
CA GLU A 171 40.58 -26.80 -7.00
C GLU A 171 39.40 -25.94 -7.48
N ASN A 172 38.19 -26.41 -7.21
CA ASN A 172 37.02 -25.56 -7.22
C ASN A 172 36.93 -24.99 -5.81
N ASP A 173 37.24 -23.71 -5.65
CA ASP A 173 36.86 -22.95 -4.47
C ASP A 173 35.33 -22.86 -4.44
N GLU A 174 34.76 -23.33 -3.34
CA GLU A 174 33.39 -23.07 -2.95
C GLU A 174 33.27 -21.61 -2.52
N GLU A 175 32.39 -20.85 -3.15
CA GLU A 175 31.80 -19.65 -2.53
C GLU A 175 30.30 -19.85 -2.41
N GLU A 176 29.89 -20.29 -1.21
CA GLU A 176 28.57 -19.98 -0.68
C GLU A 176 28.46 -18.46 -0.54
N ASN A 177 27.59 -17.82 -1.33
CA ASN A 177 27.12 -16.50 -0.96
C ASN A 177 25.63 -16.34 -1.26
N SER A 178 24.91 -16.16 -0.17
CA SER A 178 23.48 -15.91 -0.07
C SER A 178 23.10 -14.56 -0.68
N GLY A 179 22.07 -14.56 -1.53
CA GLY A 179 21.18 -13.41 -1.72
C GLY A 179 21.10 -12.88 -3.16
N LEU A 180 19.92 -13.13 -3.76
CA LEU A 180 19.31 -12.57 -4.99
C LEU A 180 19.15 -13.58 -6.15
N GLU A 181 18.02 -14.26 -6.07
CA GLU A 181 17.71 -15.67 -6.40
C GLU A 181 17.33 -15.97 -7.87
N LEU A 182 17.67 -15.15 -8.86
CA LEU A 182 17.37 -15.52 -10.26
C LEU A 182 18.46 -15.07 -11.23
N GLU A 183 18.90 -13.83 -11.11
CA GLU A 183 19.93 -13.30 -12.01
C GLU A 183 21.31 -13.89 -11.71
N GLN A 184 21.60 -14.15 -10.42
CA GLN A 184 22.78 -14.90 -10.01
C GLN A 184 22.68 -16.39 -10.41
N GLU A 185 21.49 -16.98 -10.36
CA GLU A 185 21.27 -18.39 -10.76
C GLU A 185 21.45 -18.59 -12.28
N TRP A 186 20.89 -17.69 -13.08
CA TRP A 186 21.11 -17.67 -14.53
C TRP A 186 22.57 -17.45 -14.90
N ARG A 187 23.28 -16.59 -14.15
CA ARG A 187 24.72 -16.37 -14.31
C ARG A 187 25.51 -17.65 -14.01
N ALA A 188 25.20 -18.34 -12.92
CA ALA A 188 25.84 -19.60 -12.55
C ALA A 188 25.59 -20.72 -13.59
N ILE A 189 24.36 -20.81 -14.12
CA ILE A 189 24.05 -21.71 -15.25
C ILE A 189 24.90 -21.38 -16.46
N TRP A 190 24.97 -20.10 -16.82
CA TRP A 190 25.70 -19.67 -18.00
C TRP A 190 27.20 -19.97 -17.87
N GLU A 191 27.78 -19.73 -16.69
CA GLU A 191 29.16 -20.10 -16.38
C GLU A 191 29.39 -21.61 -16.54
N GLU A 192 28.50 -22.45 -16.02
CA GLU A 192 28.63 -23.91 -16.10
C GLU A 192 28.43 -24.45 -17.52
N ILE A 193 27.45 -23.94 -18.28
CA ILE A 193 27.27 -24.26 -19.71
C ILE A 193 28.57 -24.02 -20.47
N ASN A 194 29.23 -22.93 -20.15
CA ASN A 194 30.30 -22.44 -20.99
C ASN A 194 31.69 -22.93 -20.49
N ALA A 195 31.76 -23.44 -19.25
CA ALA A 195 32.76 -24.42 -18.81
C ALA A 195 32.61 -25.77 -19.54
N VAL A 196 31.39 -26.33 -19.66
CA VAL A 196 31.12 -27.55 -20.43
C VAL A 196 31.51 -27.38 -21.90
N LYS A 197 31.16 -26.24 -22.51
CA LYS A 197 31.55 -25.92 -23.90
C LYS A 197 33.07 -25.95 -24.09
N ARG A 198 33.82 -25.29 -23.19
CA ARG A 198 35.28 -25.28 -23.23
C ARG A 198 35.87 -26.69 -23.10
N LEU A 199 35.38 -27.47 -22.15
CA LEU A 199 35.82 -28.85 -21.95
C LEU A 199 35.46 -29.74 -23.14
N SER A 200 34.32 -29.52 -23.79
CA SER A 200 33.95 -30.26 -24.99
C SER A 200 34.90 -29.99 -26.15
N SER A 201 35.29 -28.73 -26.36
CA SER A 201 36.28 -28.38 -27.39
C SER A 201 37.66 -28.96 -27.09
N GLU A 202 38.07 -28.97 -25.82
CA GLU A 202 39.33 -29.60 -25.38
C GLU A 202 39.32 -31.11 -25.63
N ALA A 203 38.22 -31.79 -25.22
CA ALA A 203 38.05 -33.22 -25.44
C ALA A 203 38.06 -33.57 -26.93
N GLU A 204 37.39 -32.78 -27.78
CA GLU A 204 37.39 -32.96 -29.23
C GLU A 204 38.80 -32.83 -29.82
N SER A 205 39.55 -31.81 -29.39
CA SER A 205 40.95 -31.62 -29.80
C SER A 205 41.81 -32.82 -29.44
N LYS A 206 41.78 -33.27 -28.18
CA LYS A 206 42.54 -34.44 -27.71
C LYS A 206 42.15 -35.74 -28.42
N VAL A 207 40.86 -35.96 -28.65
CA VAL A 207 40.39 -37.13 -29.43
C VAL A 207 40.89 -37.07 -30.88
N SER A 208 40.90 -35.89 -31.50
CA SER A 208 41.39 -35.72 -32.87
C SER A 208 42.89 -35.99 -32.98
N GLU A 209 43.69 -35.49 -32.02
CA GLU A 209 45.14 -35.71 -31.94
C GLU A 209 45.46 -37.20 -31.78
N ASN A 210 44.78 -37.88 -30.85
CA ASN A 210 44.97 -39.33 -30.64
C ASN A 210 44.51 -40.16 -31.85
N ARG A 211 43.47 -39.71 -32.57
CA ARG A 211 43.04 -40.35 -33.82
C ARG A 211 44.08 -40.19 -34.92
N GLU A 212 44.79 -39.07 -34.96
CA GLU A 212 45.86 -38.83 -35.92
C GLU A 212 47.13 -39.63 -35.59
N SER A 213 47.53 -39.72 -34.33
CA SER A 213 48.64 -40.58 -33.91
C SER A 213 48.36 -42.05 -34.24
N TRP A 214 47.16 -42.53 -33.96
CA TRP A 214 46.75 -43.90 -34.31
C TRP A 214 46.78 -44.17 -35.82
N LYS A 215 46.37 -43.18 -36.66
CA LYS A 215 46.49 -43.31 -38.12
C LYS A 215 47.94 -43.38 -38.58
N LYS A 216 48.83 -42.57 -38.01
CA LYS A 216 50.27 -42.59 -38.31
C LYS A 216 50.89 -43.93 -37.92
N GLU A 217 50.63 -44.40 -36.69
CA GLU A 217 51.11 -45.69 -36.20
C GLU A 217 50.60 -46.85 -37.08
N LYS A 218 49.31 -46.82 -37.44
CA LYS A 218 48.75 -47.80 -38.38
C LYS A 218 49.46 -47.79 -39.73
N GLN A 219 49.73 -46.60 -40.30
CA GLN A 219 50.45 -46.48 -41.57
C GLN A 219 51.89 -46.97 -41.46
N GLU A 220 52.57 -46.72 -40.34
CA GLU A 220 53.91 -47.24 -40.06
C GLU A 220 53.91 -48.77 -39.95
N LEU A 221 52.92 -49.37 -39.27
CA LEU A 221 52.76 -50.81 -39.19
C LEU A 221 52.43 -51.44 -40.56
N GLU A 222 51.59 -50.79 -41.37
CA GLU A 222 51.30 -51.21 -42.75
C GLU A 222 52.57 -51.16 -43.62
N ASN A 223 53.35 -50.08 -43.55
CA ASN A 223 54.62 -49.95 -44.27
C ASN A 223 55.64 -51.02 -43.81
N SER A 224 55.72 -51.27 -42.50
CA SER A 224 56.57 -52.32 -41.93
C SER A 224 56.14 -53.71 -42.40
N LEU A 225 54.83 -53.98 -42.46
CA LEU A 225 54.30 -55.24 -43.00
C LEU A 225 54.64 -55.40 -44.48
N VAL A 226 54.46 -54.36 -45.29
CA VAL A 226 54.84 -54.39 -46.72
C VAL A 226 56.33 -54.67 -46.87
N SER A 227 57.19 -53.94 -46.15
CA SER A 227 58.64 -54.17 -46.14
C SER A 227 59.00 -55.61 -45.75
N LEU A 228 58.32 -56.17 -44.74
CA LEU A 228 58.55 -57.56 -44.30
C LEU A 228 58.06 -58.57 -45.35
N THR A 229 56.99 -58.28 -46.10
CA THR A 229 56.54 -59.15 -47.19
C THR A 229 57.48 -59.09 -48.40
N GLU A 230 58.06 -57.93 -48.68
CA GLU A 230 59.08 -57.75 -49.72
C GLU A 230 60.38 -58.47 -49.34
N GLU A 231 60.85 -58.32 -48.09
CA GLU A 231 62.02 -59.04 -47.60
C GLU A 231 61.81 -60.56 -47.65
N ASN A 232 60.62 -61.06 -47.25
CA ASN A 232 60.28 -62.48 -47.40
C ASN A 232 60.26 -62.94 -48.87
N ARG A 233 59.83 -62.08 -49.79
CA ARG A 233 59.88 -62.36 -51.24
C ARG A 233 61.33 -62.42 -51.74
N ASP A 234 62.19 -61.53 -51.28
CA ASP A 234 63.61 -61.50 -51.63
C ASP A 234 64.37 -62.69 -51.05
N ILE A 235 64.10 -63.07 -49.81
CA ILE A 235 64.61 -64.31 -49.20
C ILE A 235 64.15 -65.53 -50.02
N ASN A 236 62.88 -65.57 -50.43
CA ASN A 236 62.37 -66.67 -51.26
C ASN A 236 63.05 -66.72 -52.63
N ASN A 237 63.26 -65.57 -53.28
CA ASN A 237 64.03 -65.47 -54.53
C ASN A 237 65.48 -65.95 -54.33
N LEU A 238 66.14 -65.54 -53.26
CA LEU A 238 67.51 -65.95 -52.93
C LEU A 238 67.58 -67.47 -52.69
N LEU A 239 66.60 -68.05 -51.98
CA LEU A 239 66.50 -69.50 -51.79
C LEU A 239 66.30 -70.24 -53.12
N ARG A 240 65.50 -69.71 -54.04
CA ARG A 240 65.35 -70.28 -55.39
C ARG A 240 66.65 -70.22 -56.18
N VAL A 241 67.38 -69.09 -56.14
CA VAL A 241 68.69 -68.95 -56.80
C VAL A 241 69.69 -69.94 -56.20
N ALA A 242 69.79 -70.01 -54.87
CA ALA A 242 70.66 -70.96 -54.17
C ALA A 242 70.32 -72.42 -54.48
N LEU A 243 69.03 -72.76 -54.62
CA LEU A 243 68.61 -74.10 -55.06
C LEU A 243 69.05 -74.40 -56.49
N VAL A 244 68.90 -73.45 -57.42
CA VAL A 244 69.34 -73.60 -58.82
C VAL A 244 70.86 -73.70 -58.91
N GLU A 245 71.60 -72.89 -58.16
CA GLU A 245 73.06 -72.98 -58.08
C GLU A 245 73.51 -74.30 -57.44
N LYS A 246 72.85 -74.76 -56.38
CA LYS A 246 73.10 -76.08 -55.79
C LYS A 246 72.89 -77.19 -56.82
N GLU A 247 71.79 -77.17 -57.57
CA GLU A 247 71.55 -78.13 -58.65
C GLU A 247 72.60 -78.04 -59.76
N ALA A 248 73.05 -76.83 -60.12
CA ALA A 248 74.10 -76.63 -61.11
C ALA A 248 75.46 -77.17 -60.62
N VAL A 249 75.80 -76.96 -59.34
CA VAL A 249 76.97 -77.53 -58.69
C VAL A 249 76.85 -79.05 -58.61
N GLU A 250 75.70 -79.61 -58.23
CA GLU A 250 75.46 -81.06 -58.24
C GLU A 250 75.57 -81.65 -59.66
N LYS A 251 75.05 -80.97 -60.68
CA LYS A 251 75.23 -81.36 -62.10
C LYS A 251 76.69 -81.28 -62.53
N SER A 252 77.44 -80.27 -62.07
CA SER A 252 78.89 -80.14 -62.34
C SER A 252 79.71 -81.20 -61.60
N LEU A 253 79.33 -81.54 -60.37
CA LEU A 253 79.93 -82.60 -59.55
C LEU A 253 79.65 -83.97 -60.16
N ASN A 254 78.43 -84.20 -60.65
CA ASN A 254 78.08 -85.41 -61.40
C ASN A 254 78.83 -85.51 -62.74
N ARG A 255 79.24 -84.39 -63.34
CA ARG A 255 80.13 -84.35 -64.52
C ARG A 255 81.61 -84.58 -64.17
N LEU A 256 82.07 -84.14 -63.00
CA LEU A 256 83.41 -84.47 -62.47
C LEU A 256 83.49 -85.92 -61.95
N LYS A 257 82.35 -86.51 -61.60
CA LYS A 257 82.19 -87.91 -61.21
C LYS A 257 81.99 -88.80 -62.43
N GLY A 258 82.91 -88.70 -63.40
CA GLY A 258 83.14 -89.74 -64.37
C GLY A 258 83.86 -90.91 -63.70
N ASN A 259 83.21 -92.08 -63.68
CA ASN A 259 83.75 -93.40 -63.34
C ASN A 259 84.25 -93.59 -61.89
N ASN A 260 83.35 -93.98 -60.98
CA ASN A 260 83.54 -95.20 -60.20
C ASN A 260 82.23 -95.63 -59.55
N GLU A 261 81.78 -96.82 -59.94
CA GLU A 261 80.67 -97.53 -59.34
C GLU A 261 81.05 -97.97 -57.92
N GLN A 262 80.16 -97.73 -56.96
CA GLN A 262 79.51 -98.74 -56.12
C GLN A 262 79.10 -98.19 -54.75
N LYS A 263 77.92 -98.66 -54.33
CA LYS A 263 77.30 -98.60 -52.99
C LYS A 263 76.47 -97.35 -52.66
N ARG A 264 75.21 -97.45 -53.08
CA ARG A 264 74.03 -97.08 -52.27
C ARG A 264 74.21 -97.63 -50.84
N VAL A 265 73.72 -96.95 -49.79
CA VAL A 265 72.43 -97.23 -49.07
C VAL A 265 72.57 -96.51 -47.69
N PRO A 266 71.53 -96.03 -46.99
CA PRO A 266 70.46 -95.07 -47.33
C PRO A 266 70.35 -93.93 -46.28
N LEU A 267 69.85 -92.73 -46.60
CA LEU A 267 69.42 -91.78 -45.56
C LEU A 267 68.26 -90.92 -46.06
N LEU A 268 67.14 -91.60 -46.28
CA LEU A 268 65.82 -90.98 -46.31
C LEU A 268 64.87 -91.94 -45.57
N GLN A 269 64.60 -91.62 -44.30
CA GLN A 269 63.43 -92.13 -43.61
C GLN A 269 62.71 -90.93 -42.98
N PHE A 270 61.62 -90.59 -43.67
CA PHE A 270 60.51 -89.73 -43.35
C PHE A 270 60.22 -89.57 -41.84
N ALA A 271 60.45 -88.37 -41.31
CA ALA A 271 59.63 -87.83 -40.23
C ALA A 271 58.51 -87.01 -40.87
N ARG A 272 57.34 -87.63 -40.93
CA ARG A 272 56.06 -87.04 -41.30
C ARG A 272 55.58 -86.24 -40.09
N VAL A 273 55.81 -84.93 -40.07
CA VAL A 273 55.11 -83.99 -39.18
C VAL A 273 54.31 -83.06 -40.09
N GLY A 274 53.00 -83.08 -39.89
CA GLY A 274 52.03 -82.41 -40.75
C GLY A 274 52.15 -80.89 -40.68
N PHE A 275 52.10 -80.28 -41.85
CA PHE A 275 51.50 -78.96 -42.01
C PHE A 275 50.41 -79.11 -43.07
N GLY A 276 49.17 -79.06 -42.61
CA GLY A 276 48.00 -79.13 -43.46
C GLY A 276 47.92 -77.87 -44.33
N PHE A 277 48.08 -78.05 -45.63
CA PHE A 277 47.41 -77.21 -46.61
C PHE A 277 46.26 -78.05 -47.17
N MET A 278 45.04 -77.69 -46.75
CA MET A 278 43.82 -78.21 -47.34
C MET A 278 43.77 -77.79 -48.81
N MET A 279 43.89 -78.76 -49.70
CA MET A 279 43.47 -78.66 -51.08
C MET A 279 41.95 -78.90 -51.09
N GLY A 280 41.19 -77.83 -51.33
CA GLY A 280 39.80 -77.95 -51.77
C GLY A 280 39.78 -78.38 -53.23
N SER A 281 39.43 -79.65 -53.43
CA SER A 281 39.25 -80.34 -54.71
C SER A 281 38.12 -79.74 -55.56
N GLY A 282 38.34 -79.65 -56.88
CA GLY A 282 37.31 -79.32 -57.88
C GLY A 282 37.89 -79.12 -59.28
N SER A 283 38.26 -80.23 -59.92
CA SER A 283 38.76 -80.38 -61.31
C SER A 283 37.65 -80.10 -62.36
N PRO A 284 37.87 -80.31 -63.67
CA PRO A 284 38.50 -79.44 -64.66
C PRO A 284 37.51 -79.07 -65.80
N GLU A 285 37.78 -78.02 -66.60
CA GLU A 285 37.59 -78.04 -68.07
C GLU A 285 37.97 -76.70 -68.72
N GLN A 286 38.82 -76.80 -69.75
CA GLN A 286 38.89 -75.93 -70.93
C GLN A 286 39.58 -74.56 -70.84
N LEU A 287 40.88 -74.57 -71.17
CA LEU A 287 41.51 -73.68 -72.16
C LEU A 287 40.73 -73.78 -73.51
N PRO A 288 40.79 -72.84 -74.48
CA PRO A 288 41.85 -71.84 -74.67
C PRO A 288 41.49 -70.47 -75.31
N GLU A 289 42.48 -69.57 -75.24
CA GLU A 289 43.05 -68.70 -76.29
C GLU A 289 42.08 -68.20 -77.38
N SER A 290 41.74 -66.91 -77.47
CA SER A 290 42.60 -65.78 -77.88
C SER A 290 43.46 -66.04 -79.12
N SER A 291 43.08 -65.33 -80.19
CA SER A 291 43.90 -64.95 -81.35
C SER A 291 44.18 -65.99 -82.43
N GLU A 292 43.39 -65.81 -83.49
CA GLU A 292 43.86 -65.65 -84.88
C GLU A 292 44.53 -66.86 -85.54
N ALA A 293 43.68 -67.64 -86.19
CA ALA A 293 44.08 -68.56 -87.24
C ALA A 293 44.26 -67.84 -88.59
N ALA A 294 45.36 -68.21 -89.23
CA ALA A 294 45.57 -68.38 -90.68
C ALA A 294 45.59 -67.11 -91.56
N SER A 295 46.57 -66.93 -92.44
CA SER A 295 46.76 -67.86 -93.56
C SER A 295 48.12 -67.69 -94.27
N THR A 296 48.81 -68.83 -94.39
CA THR A 296 49.42 -69.41 -95.61
C THR A 296 50.03 -68.47 -96.68
N MET A 297 51.37 -68.47 -96.75
CA MET A 297 52.14 -68.14 -97.95
C MET A 297 52.01 -69.25 -99.00
N GLY A 298 51.44 -68.92 -100.16
CA GLY A 298 51.48 -69.73 -101.38
C GLY A 298 51.86 -68.85 -102.56
N SER A 299 53.13 -68.90 -102.98
CA SER A 299 53.62 -68.22 -104.18
C SER A 299 53.52 -69.17 -105.37
N LYS A 300 52.66 -68.84 -106.35
CA LYS A 300 52.91 -68.94 -107.80
C LYS A 300 51.65 -68.60 -108.63
N SER A 301 51.87 -67.67 -109.58
CA SER A 301 51.36 -67.69 -110.96
C SER A 301 49.84 -67.61 -111.17
N ASP A 302 49.34 -66.41 -111.49
CA ASP A 302 48.89 -66.03 -112.85
C ASP A 302 47.73 -65.02 -112.79
N SER A 303 48.01 -63.83 -113.33
CA SER A 303 47.11 -63.05 -114.20
C SER A 303 45.63 -62.93 -113.79
N SER A 304 45.27 -61.86 -113.05
CA SER A 304 44.04 -61.06 -113.28
C SER A 304 43.82 -60.01 -112.16
N GLU A 305 44.77 -59.10 -111.99
CA GLU A 305 44.71 -57.96 -111.05
C GLU A 305 43.84 -56.84 -111.66
N CYS A 306 42.56 -56.73 -111.27
CA CYS A 306 41.77 -55.48 -111.37
C CYS A 306 40.39 -55.53 -110.68
N GLU A 307 39.86 -56.70 -110.28
CA GLU A 307 38.51 -56.80 -109.67
C GLU A 307 38.49 -57.09 -108.16
N GLU A 308 39.49 -57.79 -107.59
CA GLU A 308 39.46 -58.23 -106.18
C GLU A 308 39.87 -57.14 -105.16
N GLU A 309 40.81 -56.26 -105.52
CA GLU A 309 41.18 -55.09 -104.71
C GLU A 309 40.02 -54.08 -104.57
N VAL A 310 39.18 -53.97 -105.62
CA VAL A 310 37.99 -53.11 -105.61
C VAL A 310 36.95 -53.63 -104.62
N VAL A 311 36.80 -54.95 -104.49
CA VAL A 311 35.88 -55.58 -103.52
C VAL A 311 36.40 -55.46 -102.09
N SER A 312 37.71 -55.63 -101.85
CA SER A 312 38.31 -55.39 -100.52
C SER A 312 38.25 -53.91 -100.11
N LEU A 313 38.52 -52.98 -101.02
CA LEU A 313 38.36 -51.54 -100.77
C LEU A 313 36.89 -51.17 -100.51
N ALA A 314 35.94 -51.73 -101.25
CA ALA A 314 34.52 -51.52 -101.02
C ALA A 314 34.09 -52.01 -99.61
N SER A 315 34.58 -53.16 -99.16
CA SER A 315 34.26 -53.70 -97.83
C SER A 315 34.83 -52.87 -96.68
N THR A 316 36.04 -52.32 -96.84
CA THR A 316 36.67 -51.44 -95.84
C THR A 316 35.96 -50.09 -95.78
N VAL A 317 35.61 -49.51 -96.94
CA VAL A 317 34.79 -48.29 -97.02
C VAL A 317 33.41 -48.54 -96.40
N GLU A 318 32.76 -49.67 -96.66
CA GLU A 318 31.46 -50.01 -96.06
C GLU A 318 31.55 -50.12 -94.53
N LYS A 319 32.61 -50.75 -94.00
CA LYS A 319 32.86 -50.85 -92.56
C LYS A 319 33.09 -49.48 -91.95
N ILE A 320 33.88 -48.62 -92.60
CA ILE A 320 34.10 -47.23 -92.17
C ILE A 320 32.78 -46.44 -92.19
N MET A 321 31.98 -46.56 -93.24
CA MET A 321 30.68 -45.87 -93.34
C MET A 321 29.68 -46.35 -92.27
N LYS A 322 29.62 -47.65 -91.98
CA LYS A 322 28.79 -48.19 -90.89
C LYS A 322 29.27 -47.67 -89.53
N ASN A 323 30.58 -47.64 -89.30
CA ASN A 323 31.16 -47.10 -88.07
C ASN A 323 30.84 -45.61 -87.89
N LEU A 324 31.07 -44.79 -88.93
CA LEU A 324 30.72 -43.37 -88.92
C LEU A 324 29.21 -43.14 -88.69
N ARG A 325 28.34 -43.97 -89.26
CA ARG A 325 26.88 -43.88 -89.01
C ARG A 325 26.51 -44.20 -87.56
N LEU A 326 27.17 -45.19 -86.96
CA LEU A 326 26.99 -45.52 -85.54
C LEU A 326 27.49 -44.37 -84.65
N GLU A 327 28.66 -43.82 -84.95
CA GLU A 327 29.24 -42.68 -84.23
C GLU A 327 28.35 -41.43 -84.35
N ILE A 328 27.86 -41.09 -85.55
CA ILE A 328 26.88 -40.00 -85.75
C ILE A 328 25.62 -40.23 -84.92
N SER A 329 25.14 -41.47 -84.85
CA SER A 329 23.94 -41.81 -84.06
C SER A 329 24.20 -41.70 -82.55
N GLN A 330 25.40 -42.07 -82.08
CA GLN A 330 25.82 -41.92 -80.69
C GLN A 330 25.99 -40.45 -80.31
N LEU A 331 26.65 -39.64 -81.14
CA LEU A 331 26.83 -38.20 -80.92
C LEU A 331 25.50 -37.45 -80.88
N ARG A 332 24.52 -37.85 -81.72
CA ARG A 332 23.16 -37.29 -81.67
C ARG A 332 22.47 -37.63 -80.35
N ARG A 333 22.60 -38.87 -79.87
CA ARG A 333 22.03 -39.29 -78.59
C ARG A 333 22.66 -38.53 -77.42
N SER A 334 23.99 -38.39 -77.40
CA SER A 334 24.68 -37.62 -76.35
C SER A 334 24.36 -36.13 -76.40
N LEU A 335 24.15 -35.57 -77.60
CA LEU A 335 23.71 -34.17 -77.75
C LEU A 335 22.30 -33.99 -77.17
N GLU A 336 21.39 -34.92 -77.45
CA GLU A 336 20.01 -34.86 -76.94
C GLU A 336 19.97 -35.05 -75.41
N GLU A 337 20.76 -35.98 -74.89
CA GLU A 337 20.95 -36.17 -73.45
C GLU A 337 21.48 -34.89 -72.78
N SER A 338 22.52 -34.28 -73.35
CA SER A 338 23.07 -33.01 -72.87
C SER A 338 22.07 -31.85 -72.91
N ARG A 339 21.19 -31.80 -73.92
CA ARG A 339 20.11 -30.80 -73.98
C ARG A 339 19.09 -31.02 -72.87
N SER A 340 18.67 -32.27 -72.67
CA SER A 340 17.72 -32.61 -71.60
C SER A 340 18.28 -32.30 -70.21
N ASP A 341 19.57 -32.54 -69.99
CA ASP A 341 20.25 -32.17 -68.73
C ASP A 341 20.35 -30.65 -68.57
N ASN A 342 20.61 -29.91 -69.65
CA ASN A 342 20.63 -28.45 -69.62
C ASN A 342 19.24 -27.87 -69.29
N GLU A 343 18.17 -28.38 -69.90
CA GLU A 343 16.79 -28.00 -69.57
C GLU A 343 16.44 -28.30 -68.11
N ARG A 344 16.88 -29.46 -67.60
CA ARG A 344 16.70 -29.81 -66.18
C ARG A 344 17.44 -28.84 -65.26
N LEU A 345 18.71 -28.51 -65.54
CA LEU A 345 19.48 -27.52 -64.78
C LEU A 345 18.86 -26.12 -64.85
N GLN A 346 18.36 -25.73 -66.02
CA GLN A 346 17.63 -24.47 -66.19
C GLN A 346 16.38 -24.44 -65.30
N SER A 347 15.57 -25.50 -65.29
CA SER A 347 14.38 -25.58 -64.43
C SER A 347 14.71 -25.56 -62.93
N LEU A 348 15.84 -26.14 -62.52
CA LEU A 348 16.32 -26.07 -61.14
C LEU A 348 16.77 -24.65 -60.78
N THR A 349 17.45 -23.98 -61.70
CA THR A 349 17.91 -22.60 -61.54
C THR A 349 16.73 -21.63 -61.44
N GLU A 350 15.71 -21.79 -62.28
CA GLU A 350 14.48 -21.00 -62.23
C GLU A 350 13.72 -21.21 -60.90
N LYS A 351 13.60 -22.46 -60.43
CA LYS A 351 13.01 -22.76 -59.11
C LYS A 351 13.81 -22.15 -57.96
N GLN A 352 15.14 -22.19 -58.05
CA GLN A 352 16.00 -21.54 -57.07
C GLN A 352 15.83 -20.02 -57.09
N ALA A 353 15.75 -19.39 -58.27
CA ALA A 353 15.52 -17.96 -58.42
C ALA A 353 14.17 -17.53 -57.84
N GLN A 354 13.09 -18.27 -58.12
CA GLN A 354 11.76 -18.02 -57.54
C GLN A 354 11.78 -18.11 -56.01
N LYS A 355 12.41 -19.15 -55.45
CA LYS A 355 12.53 -19.30 -54.00
C LYS A 355 13.35 -18.18 -53.35
N ILE A 356 14.40 -17.69 -54.03
CA ILE A 356 15.17 -16.55 -53.56
C ILE A 356 14.29 -15.29 -53.56
N GLU A 357 13.50 -15.07 -54.61
CA GLU A 357 12.59 -13.92 -54.69
C GLU A 357 11.49 -13.94 -53.61
N GLU A 358 10.87 -15.10 -53.37
CA GLU A 358 9.91 -15.32 -52.28
C GLU A 358 10.56 -15.04 -50.91
N ASN A 359 11.75 -15.57 -50.67
CA ASN A 359 12.48 -15.32 -49.43
C ASN A 359 12.84 -13.83 -49.25
N MET A 360 13.21 -13.13 -50.33
CA MET A 360 13.47 -11.69 -50.27
C MET A 360 12.21 -10.87 -49.93
N LEU A 361 11.04 -11.27 -50.42
CA LEU A 361 9.78 -10.64 -50.02
C LEU A 361 9.47 -10.90 -48.55
N TYR A 362 9.62 -12.16 -48.10
CA TYR A 362 9.39 -12.52 -46.71
C TYR A 362 10.32 -11.76 -45.73
N ILE A 363 11.60 -11.62 -46.08
CA ILE A 363 12.57 -10.84 -45.29
C ILE A 363 12.12 -9.38 -45.21
N ARG A 364 11.73 -8.76 -46.32
CA ARG A 364 11.24 -7.37 -46.32
C ARG A 364 10.00 -7.19 -45.44
N GLU A 365 9.04 -8.12 -45.50
CA GLU A 365 7.88 -8.02 -44.62
C GLU A 365 8.24 -8.18 -43.12
N LEU A 366 9.29 -8.94 -42.80
CA LEU A 366 9.79 -9.04 -41.43
C LEU A 366 10.46 -7.74 -40.99
N GLU A 367 11.28 -7.13 -41.85
CA GLU A 367 11.91 -5.83 -41.60
C GLU A 367 10.85 -4.72 -41.42
N ASP A 368 9.79 -4.71 -42.23
CA ASP A 368 8.68 -3.76 -42.08
C ASP A 368 7.96 -3.96 -40.75
N ARG A 369 7.67 -5.21 -40.36
CA ARG A 369 7.06 -5.51 -39.04
C ARG A 369 7.98 -5.08 -37.89
N GLU A 370 9.28 -5.33 -38.00
CA GLU A 370 10.26 -4.87 -37.03
C GLU A 370 10.27 -3.34 -36.93
N SER A 371 10.29 -2.63 -38.05
CA SER A 371 10.29 -1.16 -38.07
C SER A 371 9.04 -0.56 -37.40
N VAL A 372 7.87 -1.18 -37.60
CA VAL A 372 6.62 -0.76 -36.97
C VAL A 372 6.65 -1.04 -35.47
N LEU A 373 7.14 -2.22 -35.06
CA LEU A 373 7.27 -2.55 -33.64
C LEU A 373 8.24 -1.62 -32.93
N VAL A 374 9.38 -1.29 -33.54
CA VAL A 374 10.35 -0.34 -32.99
C VAL A 374 9.71 1.03 -32.78
N ARG A 375 8.98 1.55 -33.78
CA ARG A 375 8.27 2.83 -33.64
C ARG A 375 7.22 2.79 -32.53
N ASN A 376 6.42 1.72 -32.46
CA ASN A 376 5.43 1.57 -31.40
C ASN A 376 6.07 1.51 -30.01
N ILE A 377 7.23 0.85 -29.87
CA ILE A 377 7.99 0.82 -28.62
C ILE A 377 8.50 2.21 -28.27
N GLU A 378 9.04 2.96 -29.24
CA GLU A 378 9.49 4.34 -29.03
C GLU A 378 8.36 5.27 -28.58
N GLU A 379 7.18 5.17 -29.21
CA GLU A 379 5.97 5.91 -28.83
C GLU A 379 5.53 5.57 -27.41
N LEU A 380 5.43 4.28 -27.06
CA LEU A 380 5.10 3.83 -25.70
C LEU A 380 6.14 4.30 -24.67
N LEU A 381 7.42 4.32 -25.02
CA LEU A 381 8.48 4.84 -24.14
C LEU A 381 8.33 6.35 -23.91
N THR A 382 7.87 7.11 -24.91
CA THR A 382 7.59 8.54 -24.72
C THR A 382 6.37 8.76 -23.82
N GLU A 383 5.28 8.02 -24.03
CA GLU A 383 4.08 8.09 -23.18
C GLU A 383 4.38 7.67 -21.72
N MET A 384 5.21 6.64 -21.54
CA MET A 384 5.67 6.22 -20.21
C MET A 384 6.45 7.33 -19.49
N LYS A 385 7.34 8.05 -20.19
CA LYS A 385 8.08 9.18 -19.61
C LYS A 385 7.17 10.35 -19.24
N GLU A 386 6.17 10.64 -20.07
CA GLU A 386 5.20 11.71 -19.80
C GLU A 386 4.33 11.39 -18.59
N THR A 387 3.83 10.14 -18.49
CA THR A 387 3.05 9.68 -17.34
C THR A 387 3.89 9.60 -16.07
N GLU A 388 5.16 9.18 -16.14
CA GLU A 388 6.10 9.24 -15.01
C GLU A 388 6.31 10.68 -14.50
N ALA A 389 6.47 11.65 -15.42
CA ALA A 389 6.60 13.06 -15.06
C ALA A 389 5.31 13.62 -14.44
N GLU A 390 4.15 13.16 -14.90
CA GLU A 390 2.87 13.50 -14.28
C GLU A 390 2.75 12.91 -12.86
N VAL A 391 3.08 11.63 -12.68
CA VAL A 391 3.10 11.00 -11.36
C VAL A 391 4.05 11.73 -10.40
N ALA A 392 5.21 12.20 -10.88
CA ALA A 392 6.13 13.02 -10.10
C ALA A 392 5.48 14.36 -9.67
N ARG A 393 4.81 15.06 -10.59
CA ARG A 393 4.06 16.30 -10.28
C ARG A 393 2.97 16.09 -9.23
N TRP A 394 2.19 15.02 -9.37
CA TRP A 394 1.13 14.68 -8.39
C TRP A 394 1.73 14.33 -7.02
N ARG A 395 2.86 13.60 -6.99
CA ARG A 395 3.56 13.30 -5.75
C ARG A 395 4.03 14.57 -5.04
N GLU A 396 4.66 15.49 -5.75
CA GLU A 396 5.10 16.77 -5.19
C GLU A 396 3.93 17.60 -4.66
N ALA A 397 2.81 17.65 -5.39
CA ALA A 397 1.59 18.32 -4.94
C ALA A 397 1.04 17.71 -3.63
N CYS A 398 0.97 16.38 -3.55
CA CYS A 398 0.55 15.69 -2.33
C CYS A 398 1.51 15.96 -1.15
N GLU A 399 2.82 15.98 -1.38
CA GLU A 399 3.79 16.31 -0.33
C GLU A 399 3.62 17.74 0.18
N LEU A 400 3.32 18.70 -0.71
CA LEU A 400 3.05 20.08 -0.31
C LEU A 400 1.73 20.19 0.47
N GLU A 401 0.69 19.48 0.07
CA GLU A 401 -0.59 19.43 0.81
C GLU A 401 -0.41 18.82 2.20
N VAL A 402 0.37 17.73 2.33
CA VAL A 402 0.70 17.13 3.63
C VAL A 402 1.48 18.11 4.51
N LYS A 403 2.46 18.83 3.93
CA LYS A 403 3.21 19.87 4.68
C LYS A 403 2.30 21.01 5.14
N ALA A 404 1.38 21.47 4.28
CA ALA A 404 0.40 22.48 4.63
C ALA A 404 -0.57 22.01 5.72
N GLY A 405 -1.09 20.78 5.60
CA GLY A 405 -1.96 20.16 6.59
C GLY A 405 -1.27 20.00 7.94
N LYS A 406 0.02 19.63 7.97
CA LYS A 406 0.81 19.55 9.20
C LYS A 406 0.96 20.92 9.87
N ASN A 407 1.28 21.95 9.11
CA ASN A 407 1.40 23.31 9.64
C ASN A 407 0.07 23.81 10.25
N GLU A 408 -1.04 23.53 9.58
CA GLU A 408 -2.38 23.91 10.05
C GLU A 408 -2.75 23.16 11.34
N VAL A 409 -2.39 21.87 11.47
CA VAL A 409 -2.56 21.11 12.72
C VAL A 409 -1.71 21.72 13.84
N ASP A 410 -0.45 22.04 13.58
CA ASP A 410 0.43 22.68 14.56
C ASP A 410 -0.11 24.04 15.03
N GLU A 411 -0.75 24.81 14.14
CA GLU A 411 -1.43 26.06 14.48
C GLU A 411 -2.69 25.83 15.32
N ARG A 412 -3.52 24.84 14.97
CA ARG A 412 -4.68 24.45 15.77
C ARG A 412 -4.27 24.00 17.18
N ASP A 413 -3.19 23.24 17.31
CA ASP A 413 -2.69 22.77 18.60
C ASP A 413 -2.22 23.91 19.51
N LYS A 414 -1.63 24.97 18.93
CA LYS A 414 -1.29 26.20 19.67
C LYS A 414 -2.55 26.89 20.19
N VAL A 415 -3.58 27.03 19.35
CA VAL A 415 -4.86 27.63 19.76
C VAL A 415 -5.53 26.80 20.85
N VAL A 416 -5.58 25.48 20.71
CA VAL A 416 -6.11 24.56 21.72
C VAL A 416 -5.36 24.71 23.05
N SER A 417 -4.03 24.86 22.99
CA SER A 417 -3.21 25.09 24.20
C SER A 417 -3.55 26.40 24.90
N ILE A 418 -3.75 27.49 24.14
CA ILE A 418 -4.16 28.79 24.69
C ILE A 418 -5.56 28.69 25.31
N LEU A 419 -6.52 28.11 24.59
CA LEU A 419 -7.89 27.94 25.08
C LEU A 419 -7.96 27.08 26.33
N LYS A 420 -7.16 26.00 26.42
CA LYS A 420 -7.03 25.21 27.65
C LYS A 420 -6.50 26.05 28.81
N GLN A 421 -5.51 26.90 28.56
CA GLN A 421 -4.97 27.78 29.59
C GLN A 421 -6.01 28.82 30.05
N GLU A 422 -6.79 29.38 29.14
CA GLU A 422 -7.89 30.31 29.46
C GLU A 422 -9.03 29.62 30.22
N LEU A 423 -9.37 28.39 29.84
CA LEU A 423 -10.34 27.57 30.56
C LEU A 423 -9.89 27.28 31.99
N GLU A 424 -8.62 26.92 32.21
CA GLU A 424 -8.10 26.70 33.57
C GLU A 424 -8.09 28.00 34.39
N LYS A 425 -7.78 29.16 33.78
CA LYS A 425 -7.87 30.47 34.46
C LYS A 425 -9.30 30.80 34.89
N THR A 426 -10.28 30.60 34.00
CA THR A 426 -11.70 30.87 34.31
C THR A 426 -12.25 29.90 35.35
N LYS A 427 -11.86 28.63 35.29
CA LYS A 427 -12.18 27.63 36.31
C LYS A 427 -11.62 28.02 37.68
N ALA A 428 -10.35 28.41 37.76
CA ALA A 428 -9.75 28.89 39.01
C ALA A 428 -10.46 30.15 39.55
N ALA A 429 -10.85 31.09 38.68
CA ALA A 429 -11.61 32.27 39.07
C ALA A 429 -13.01 31.90 39.60
N LEU A 430 -13.68 30.94 38.97
CA LEU A 430 -14.97 30.41 39.41
C LEU A 430 -14.86 29.74 40.78
N ASP A 431 -13.83 28.91 41.00
CA ASP A 431 -13.59 28.25 42.29
C ASP A 431 -13.37 29.27 43.42
N ILE A 432 -12.64 30.36 43.15
CA ILE A 432 -12.48 31.47 44.11
C ILE A 432 -13.82 32.14 44.39
N SER A 433 -14.64 32.38 43.37
CA SER A 433 -15.97 32.99 43.52
C SER A 433 -16.91 32.09 44.33
N ASN A 434 -16.92 30.78 44.06
CA ASN A 434 -17.67 29.80 44.82
C ASN A 434 -17.21 29.73 46.28
N GLY A 435 -15.90 29.79 46.54
CA GLY A 435 -15.36 29.91 47.89
C GLY A 435 -15.84 31.16 48.62
N LYS A 436 -15.86 32.32 47.94
CA LYS A 436 -16.41 33.57 48.50
C LYS A 436 -17.91 33.48 48.78
N LEU A 437 -18.66 32.82 47.90
CA LEU A 437 -20.10 32.62 48.08
C LEU A 437 -20.36 31.76 49.32
N ARG A 438 -19.64 30.65 49.50
CA ARG A 438 -19.70 29.83 50.72
C ARG A 438 -19.39 30.61 51.99
N LEU A 439 -18.34 31.44 51.98
CA LEU A 439 -18.03 32.29 53.13
C LEU A 439 -19.15 33.29 53.45
N LYS A 440 -19.86 33.80 52.43
CA LYS A 440 -21.04 34.65 52.65
C LYS A 440 -22.21 33.85 53.21
N GLU A 441 -22.44 32.63 52.74
CA GLU A 441 -23.46 31.73 53.29
C GLU A 441 -23.18 31.42 54.77
N ASP A 442 -21.93 31.09 55.12
CA ASP A 442 -21.50 30.86 56.50
C ASP A 442 -21.65 32.11 57.38
N LEU A 443 -21.35 33.30 56.84
CA LEU A 443 -21.53 34.57 57.54
C LEU A 443 -23.00 34.87 57.80
N VAL A 444 -23.88 34.65 56.81
CA VAL A 444 -25.33 34.81 56.99
C VAL A 444 -25.84 33.81 58.03
N ALA A 445 -25.41 32.55 57.98
CA ALA A 445 -25.76 31.55 58.98
C ALA A 445 -25.31 31.97 60.40
N ALA A 446 -24.08 32.47 60.54
CA ALA A 446 -23.57 32.98 61.81
C ALA A 446 -24.33 34.22 62.31
N ALA A 447 -24.68 35.14 61.41
CA ALA A 447 -25.48 36.32 61.72
C ALA A 447 -26.90 35.92 62.18
N MET A 448 -27.53 34.94 61.53
CA MET A 448 -28.84 34.41 61.96
C MET A 448 -28.76 33.76 63.34
N VAL A 449 -27.71 32.99 63.64
CA VAL A 449 -27.49 32.41 64.97
C VAL A 449 -27.28 33.52 66.01
N ALA A 450 -26.45 34.52 65.71
CA ALA A 450 -26.20 35.66 66.57
C ALA A 450 -27.51 36.43 66.86
N GLN A 451 -28.30 36.72 65.84
CA GLN A 451 -29.61 37.34 65.98
C GLN A 451 -30.53 36.50 66.88
N ALA A 452 -30.65 35.19 66.62
CA ALA A 452 -31.47 34.30 67.43
C ALA A 452 -31.00 34.21 68.90
N THR A 453 -29.70 34.39 69.18
CA THR A 453 -29.19 34.47 70.57
C THR A 453 -29.48 35.83 71.22
N ALA A 454 -29.36 36.93 70.48
CA ALA A 454 -29.70 38.26 70.95
C ALA A 454 -31.19 38.39 71.25
N GLU A 455 -32.06 37.87 70.39
CA GLU A 455 -33.51 37.84 70.60
C GLU A 455 -33.88 37.02 71.85
N ARG A 456 -33.28 35.84 72.04
CA ARG A 456 -33.47 35.06 73.28
C ARG A 456 -32.99 35.82 74.52
N SER A 457 -31.87 36.53 74.43
CA SER A 457 -31.37 37.34 75.55
C SER A 457 -32.30 38.52 75.86
N LEU A 458 -32.88 39.17 74.84
CA LEU A 458 -33.85 40.24 75.00
C LEU A 458 -35.14 39.72 75.65
N GLN A 459 -35.67 38.60 75.17
CA GLN A 459 -36.84 37.95 75.76
C GLN A 459 -36.64 37.61 77.25
N LEU A 460 -35.44 37.13 77.62
CA LEU A 460 -35.08 36.88 79.02
C LEU A 460 -34.96 38.18 79.85
N ALA A 461 -34.51 39.28 79.26
CA ALA A 461 -34.45 40.57 79.93
C ALA A 461 -35.86 41.15 80.14
N ASP A 462 -36.73 41.04 79.14
CA ASP A 462 -38.12 41.47 79.19
C ASP A 462 -38.92 40.66 80.22
N SER A 463 -38.72 39.33 80.28
CA SER A 463 -39.37 38.49 81.30
C SER A 463 -38.92 38.88 82.71
N ARG A 464 -37.61 39.08 82.94
CA ARG A 464 -37.07 39.57 84.22
C ARG A 464 -37.59 40.96 84.58
N ALA A 465 -37.69 41.85 83.60
CA ALA A 465 -38.22 43.20 83.81
C ALA A 465 -39.70 43.17 84.17
N ALA A 466 -40.49 42.28 83.56
CA ALA A 466 -41.89 42.07 83.91
C ALA A 466 -42.04 41.54 85.34
N GLU A 467 -41.27 40.52 85.73
CA GLU A 467 -41.23 40.01 87.10
C GLU A 467 -40.85 41.10 88.12
N LEU A 468 -39.85 41.93 87.81
CA LEU A 468 -39.47 43.05 88.68
C LEU A 468 -40.56 44.12 88.78
N ARG A 469 -41.28 44.41 87.68
CA ARG A 469 -42.43 45.34 87.71
C ARG A 469 -43.55 44.79 88.60
N GLU A 470 -43.91 43.52 88.46
CA GLU A 470 -44.91 42.87 89.32
C GLU A 470 -44.50 42.96 90.80
N ARG A 471 -43.22 42.68 91.11
CA ARG A 471 -42.65 42.84 92.46
C ARG A 471 -42.76 44.28 92.98
N ILE A 472 -42.46 45.27 92.14
CA ILE A 472 -42.57 46.70 92.49
C ILE A 472 -44.04 47.09 92.71
N GLU A 473 -44.95 46.65 91.85
CA GLU A 473 -46.39 46.89 91.99
C GLU A 473 -46.91 46.27 93.28
N GLU A 474 -46.50 45.05 93.62
CA GLU A 474 -46.87 44.40 94.88
C GLU A 474 -46.31 45.17 96.09
N LEU A 475 -45.04 45.58 96.06
CA LEU A 475 -44.45 46.43 97.11
C LEU A 475 -45.14 47.80 97.20
N THR A 476 -45.57 48.37 96.07
CA THR A 476 -46.29 49.64 96.01
C THR A 476 -47.67 49.49 96.62
N LYS A 477 -48.39 48.41 96.28
CA LYS A 477 -49.67 48.07 96.90
C LYS A 477 -49.53 47.83 98.40
N GLN A 478 -48.50 47.11 98.84
CA GLN A 478 -48.17 46.97 100.26
C GLN A 478 -47.88 48.32 100.92
N SER A 479 -47.17 49.22 100.24
CA SER A 479 -46.92 50.59 100.71
C SER A 479 -48.21 51.41 100.77
N GLU A 480 -49.10 51.32 99.79
CA GLU A 480 -50.41 52.01 99.79
C GLU A 480 -51.35 51.44 100.86
N GLU A 481 -51.33 50.14 101.10
CA GLU A 481 -52.05 49.49 102.21
C GLU A 481 -51.47 49.89 103.57
N ALA A 482 -50.14 49.98 103.69
CA ALA A 482 -49.47 50.52 104.87
C ALA A 482 -49.79 52.01 105.07
N ASP A 483 -49.76 52.82 104.02
CA ASP A 483 -50.09 54.25 104.02
C ASP A 483 -51.58 54.50 104.25
N SER A 484 -52.48 53.60 103.85
CA SER A 484 -53.92 53.72 104.13
C SER A 484 -54.25 53.30 105.57
N LYS A 485 -53.59 52.26 106.09
CA LYS A 485 -53.55 51.97 107.54
C LYS A 485 -52.92 53.12 108.33
N GLU A 486 -51.92 53.78 107.74
CA GLU A 486 -51.26 54.93 108.32
C GLU A 486 -52.10 56.21 108.21
N LYS A 487 -52.88 56.44 107.15
CA LYS A 487 -53.87 57.54 107.03
C LYS A 487 -55.03 57.36 108.02
N ASN A 488 -55.42 56.12 108.35
CA ASN A 488 -56.36 55.82 109.42
C ASN A 488 -55.76 56.00 110.84
N SER A 489 -54.42 56.00 111.00
CA SER A 489 -53.74 56.20 112.28
C SER A 489 -53.02 57.57 112.42
N ARG A 490 -52.84 58.33 111.33
CA ARG A 490 -52.27 59.70 111.26
C ARG A 490 -53.32 60.80 111.43
N ARG A 491 -54.42 60.52 112.16
CA ARG A 491 -55.19 61.56 112.86
C ARG A 491 -54.49 62.04 114.14
N ARG A 492 -53.18 61.87 114.25
CA ARG A 492 -52.31 62.51 115.23
C ARG A 492 -50.85 62.33 114.81
N VAL A 493 -50.09 63.42 114.98
CA VAL A 493 -48.62 63.54 114.91
C VAL A 493 -48.00 64.02 113.58
N ARG A 494 -48.05 65.36 113.47
CA ARG A 494 -46.93 66.32 113.29
C ARG A 494 -45.85 66.03 112.23
N HIS A 495 -45.84 66.94 111.25
CA HIS A 495 -44.70 67.52 110.53
C HIS A 495 -43.31 67.01 110.95
N ILE A 496 -42.70 66.23 110.06
CA ILE A 496 -41.25 66.09 109.98
C ILE A 496 -40.88 66.30 108.52
N CYS A 497 -40.41 67.51 108.25
CA CYS A 497 -39.68 67.86 107.05
C CYS A 497 -38.34 67.10 107.03
N TRP A 498 -38.01 66.43 105.93
CA TRP A 498 -36.62 66.01 105.64
C TRP A 498 -36.39 66.20 104.11
N PRO A 499 -35.13 66.42 103.65
CA PRO A 499 -34.70 67.63 102.98
C PRO A 499 -34.11 67.28 101.60
N TRP A 500 -34.15 68.23 100.70
CA TRP A 500 -33.33 68.17 99.50
C TRP A 500 -31.85 68.24 99.90
N ARG A 501 -31.09 67.15 99.74
CA ARG A 501 -29.62 67.24 99.62
C ARG A 501 -29.26 67.34 98.16
N ALA A 502 -28.88 68.55 97.77
CA ALA A 502 -27.99 68.80 96.66
C ALA A 502 -26.66 68.06 96.89
N VAL A 503 -26.39 67.00 96.13
CA VAL A 503 -25.02 66.53 95.94
C VAL A 503 -24.44 67.38 94.81
N ARG A 504 -23.72 68.41 95.23
CA ARG A 504 -22.86 69.24 94.40
C ARG A 504 -21.85 68.36 93.66
N LEU A 505 -21.80 68.56 92.34
CA LEU A 505 -20.59 68.51 91.54
C LEU A 505 -19.49 69.37 92.17
N ASN A 506 -18.26 68.84 92.27
CA ASN A 506 -17.00 69.61 92.10
C ASN A 506 -15.74 68.70 92.13
N PRO A 507 -14.57 69.18 91.64
CA PRO A 507 -13.86 68.54 90.53
C PRO A 507 -12.37 68.21 90.80
N LEU A 508 -11.67 67.73 89.76
CA LEU A 508 -10.21 67.74 89.49
C LEU A 508 -9.29 66.66 90.12
N TYR A 509 -8.65 65.89 89.22
CA TYR A 509 -7.22 65.52 89.14
C TYR A 509 -6.57 64.69 90.28
N ASN A 510 -5.69 63.69 90.09
CA ASN A 510 -4.98 63.07 88.96
C ASN A 510 -4.08 61.93 89.52
N ARG A 511 -3.56 61.08 88.62
CA ARG A 511 -2.42 60.11 88.73
C ARG A 511 -2.74 58.72 89.33
N ASN A 512 -2.42 57.57 88.71
CA ASN A 512 -1.35 57.22 87.76
C ASN A 512 -1.79 56.30 86.62
N THR A 513 -1.24 56.62 85.46
CA THR A 513 -1.16 55.86 84.20
C THR A 513 -0.10 54.75 84.24
N THR A 514 -0.45 53.54 83.79
CA THR A 514 0.41 52.72 82.90
C THR A 514 -0.44 51.73 82.07
N LEU A 515 -0.59 52.04 80.77
CA LEU A 515 -0.60 51.15 79.59
C LEU A 515 -1.27 49.76 79.63
N GLN A 516 -2.31 49.56 78.79
CA GLN A 516 -2.15 48.85 77.51
C GLN A 516 -3.35 49.09 76.57
N ASN A 517 -3.02 49.15 75.28
CA ASN A 517 -3.79 49.71 74.17
C ASN A 517 -4.93 48.79 73.67
N VAL A 518 -6.09 49.37 73.36
CA VAL A 518 -6.97 48.85 72.29
C VAL A 518 -7.46 50.03 71.45
N LYS A 519 -6.82 50.21 70.29
CA LYS A 519 -7.23 51.15 69.24
C LYS A 519 -8.57 50.69 68.67
N ARG A 520 -9.56 51.59 68.69
CA ARG A 520 -10.67 51.59 67.73
C ARG A 520 -10.09 51.81 66.34
N MET A 521 -10.40 50.93 65.39
CA MET A 521 -10.20 51.20 63.96
C MET A 521 -11.56 51.42 63.32
N LEU A 522 -11.73 52.61 62.74
CA LEU A 522 -12.78 52.96 61.80
C LEU A 522 -12.51 52.26 60.44
N PRO A 523 -13.52 51.87 59.66
CA PRO A 523 -13.31 51.39 58.30
C PRO A 523 -13.17 52.57 57.33
N GLU A 524 -11.99 52.72 56.73
CA GLU A 524 -11.81 53.49 55.49
C GLU A 524 -12.22 52.61 54.31
N MET A 525 -13.29 52.99 53.61
CA MET A 525 -13.57 52.52 52.26
C MET A 525 -12.77 53.40 51.28
N GLN A 526 -11.68 52.90 50.73
CA GLN A 526 -11.27 53.22 49.35
C GLN A 526 -10.07 52.39 48.86
N ALA A 527 -10.14 52.10 47.56
CA ALA A 527 -9.10 51.59 46.67
C ALA A 527 -8.81 50.08 46.69
N LEU A 528 -9.31 49.39 45.65
CA LEU A 528 -8.49 48.53 44.78
C LEU A 528 -9.14 48.43 43.39
N LEU A 529 -8.72 49.35 42.50
CA LEU A 529 -8.67 49.16 41.06
C LEU A 529 -7.18 49.01 40.70
N ARG A 530 -6.77 47.78 40.38
CA ARG A 530 -5.74 47.48 39.38
C ARG A 530 -5.84 46.04 38.96
#